data_AF-A0A6A6GXH2-F1
#
_entry.id   AF-A0A6A6GXH2-F1
#
_cell.length_a   1.000
_cell.length_b   1.000
_cell.length_c   1.000
_cell.angle_alpha   90.00
_cell.angle_beta   90.00
_cell.angle_gamma   90.00
#
_symmetry.space_group_name_H-M   'P 1'
#
loop_
_entity.id
_entity.type
_entity.pdbx_description
1 polymer ?
#
loop_
_entity_poly.entity_id
_entity_poly.type
_entity_poly.pdbx_seq_one_letter_code
_entity_poly.pdbx_strand_id
1 'polypeptide(L)'
;MARIKHRYLLVSILYPQGSNAVKASTEKQNAIPESIKFREPTPDGLTLELIKPMIKRGVAELFGDYGVGMTLGSLKVIYFSPATSTIIIRVARAHYQLVWAALTYTTQLPRPVNQPCVFQVVRVSGTIRKAEEEVIRRAREEMRHAQKETGEDTNDVNLGVLGFKADPRTGRTRILDGVDEALEIEDDDADMVDEDDDEYGSDD
;
A
#
# COMPACT_ATOMS: atom_id res chain seq x y z
N MET A 1 -12.41 -1.56 -30.58
CA MET A 1 -12.77 -1.90 -29.19
C MET A 1 -11.87 -1.11 -28.24
N ALA A 2 -12.42 -0.18 -27.44
CA ALA A 2 -11.64 0.69 -26.56
C ALA A 2 -11.79 0.25 -25.09
N ARG A 3 -10.68 0.07 -24.39
CA ARG A 3 -10.65 -0.30 -22.95
C ARG A 3 -10.17 0.88 -22.12
N ILE A 4 -10.83 1.14 -20.99
CA ILE A 4 -10.40 2.16 -20.03
C ILE A 4 -9.06 1.75 -19.41
N LYS A 5 -8.07 2.65 -19.48
CA LYS A 5 -6.73 2.44 -18.91
C LYS A 5 -6.64 3.05 -17.51
N HIS A 6 -6.11 2.28 -16.57
CA HIS A 6 -5.89 2.72 -15.19
C HIS A 6 -4.42 2.98 -14.88
N ARG A 7 -4.20 3.75 -13.81
CA ARG A 7 -2.90 3.96 -13.17
C ARG A 7 -3.02 3.60 -11.70
N TYR A 8 -1.94 3.03 -11.17
CA TYR A 8 -1.80 2.63 -9.78
C TYR A 8 -0.77 3.53 -9.12
N LEU A 9 -1.19 4.29 -8.12
CA LEU A 9 -0.34 5.16 -7.32
C LEU A 9 0.11 4.37 -6.09
N LEU A 10 1.42 4.24 -5.91
CA LEU A 10 2.04 3.79 -4.67
C LEU A 10 2.30 5.01 -3.80
N VAL A 11 1.69 5.02 -2.61
CA VAL A 11 1.78 6.13 -1.67
C VAL A 11 2.30 5.62 -0.34
N SER A 12 3.19 6.38 0.29
CA SER A 12 3.72 6.14 1.63
C SER A 12 3.37 7.33 2.51
N ILE A 13 2.86 7.05 3.71
CA ILE A 13 2.57 8.07 4.71
C ILE A 13 3.80 8.23 5.60
N LEU A 14 4.26 9.47 5.74
CA LEU A 14 5.36 9.84 6.63
C LEU A 14 4.83 10.65 7.80
N TYR A 15 5.40 10.40 8.98
CA TYR A 15 5.07 11.08 10.22
C TYR A 15 6.27 11.90 10.70
N PRO A 16 6.37 13.20 10.33
CA PRO A 16 7.51 14.05 10.69
C PRO A 16 7.53 14.43 12.17
N GLN A 17 6.37 14.45 12.79
CA GLN A 17 6.20 14.56 14.23
C GLN A 17 5.71 13.17 14.64
N GLY A 18 6.56 12.38 15.31
CA GLY A 18 6.16 11.09 15.84
C GLY A 18 4.85 11.21 16.61
N SER A 19 4.08 10.14 16.66
CA SER A 19 2.75 10.19 17.30
C SER A 19 2.83 10.88 18.67
N ASN A 20 1.87 11.77 18.99
CA ASN A 20 1.86 12.48 20.27
C ASN A 20 1.89 11.54 21.50
N ALA A 21 1.57 10.25 21.32
CA ALA A 21 1.68 9.21 22.32
C ALA A 21 3.13 8.87 22.72
N VAL A 22 4.11 9.13 21.85
CA VAL A 22 5.53 8.77 22.05
C VAL A 22 6.37 9.94 22.59
N LYS A 23 5.74 11.08 22.90
CA LYS A 23 6.40 12.21 23.57
C LYS A 23 6.82 11.93 25.03
N ALA A 24 6.43 10.79 25.60
CA ALA A 24 6.76 10.41 26.97
C ALA A 24 8.11 9.65 27.13
N SER A 25 8.83 9.35 26.04
CA SER A 25 10.10 8.58 26.07
C SER A 25 11.26 9.30 25.37
N THR A 26 11.50 10.56 25.77
CA THR A 26 12.52 11.47 25.21
C THR A 26 13.96 10.95 25.31
N GLU A 27 14.25 9.86 26.02
CA GLU A 27 15.64 9.42 26.26
C GLU A 27 16.13 8.29 25.33
N LYS A 28 15.25 7.55 24.63
CA LYS A 28 15.65 6.44 23.72
C LYS A 28 15.59 6.78 22.23
N GLN A 29 15.08 7.95 21.87
CA GLN A 29 14.83 8.32 20.46
C GLN A 29 16.08 8.79 19.71
N ASN A 30 17.18 9.08 20.40
CA ASN A 30 18.43 9.52 19.75
C ASN A 30 19.25 8.36 19.15
N ALA A 31 18.94 7.12 19.49
CA ALA A 31 19.66 5.93 19.00
C ALA A 31 19.06 5.32 17.72
N ILE A 32 17.82 5.67 17.38
CA ILE A 32 17.15 5.14 16.18
C ILE A 32 17.54 6.04 14.98
N PRO A 33 17.92 5.48 13.83
CA PRO A 33 18.19 6.27 12.63
C PRO A 33 16.99 7.13 12.20
N GLU A 34 17.26 8.35 11.72
CA GLU A 34 16.22 9.29 11.29
C GLU A 34 15.34 8.74 10.15
N SER A 35 15.93 7.89 9.29
CA SER A 35 15.25 7.20 8.19
C SER A 35 14.06 6.34 8.67
N ILE A 36 14.16 5.78 9.88
CA ILE A 36 13.15 4.92 10.50
C ILE A 36 12.12 5.74 11.28
N LYS A 37 12.52 6.85 11.90
CA LYS A 37 11.63 7.72 12.68
C LYS A 37 10.46 8.26 11.86
N PHE A 38 10.69 8.60 10.59
CA PHE A 38 9.63 9.13 9.74
C PHE A 38 8.59 8.10 9.29
N ARG A 39 8.87 6.80 9.47
CA ARG A 39 8.10 5.68 8.96
C ARG A 39 7.44 4.88 10.07
N GLU A 40 6.98 5.59 11.10
CA GLU A 40 6.20 4.99 12.17
C GLU A 40 4.95 4.27 11.61
N PRO A 41 4.54 3.14 12.23
CA PRO A 41 3.31 2.48 11.88
C PRO A 41 2.12 3.41 12.14
N THR A 42 1.15 3.37 11.24
CA THR A 42 -0.09 4.12 11.39
C THR A 42 -0.90 3.49 12.53
N PRO A 43 -1.48 4.28 13.45
CA PRO A 43 -2.35 3.74 14.50
C PRO A 43 -3.60 3.08 13.92
N ASP A 44 -4.10 2.05 14.60
CA ASP A 44 -5.18 1.15 14.14
C ASP A 44 -6.53 1.81 13.84
N GLY A 45 -6.68 3.12 14.12
CA GLY A 45 -7.89 3.89 13.83
C GLY A 45 -8.04 4.32 12.36
N LEU A 46 -7.05 4.10 11.49
CA LEU A 46 -7.16 4.43 10.07
C LEU A 46 -7.65 3.22 9.27
N THR A 47 -8.84 3.32 8.69
CA THR A 47 -9.40 2.28 7.80
C THR A 47 -9.35 2.71 6.34
N LEU A 48 -9.40 1.73 5.43
CA LEU A 48 -9.53 1.95 3.98
C LEU A 48 -10.70 2.86 3.62
N GLU A 49 -11.80 2.72 4.35
CA GLU A 49 -13.04 3.47 4.15
C GLU A 49 -12.89 4.96 4.47
N LEU A 50 -11.97 5.33 5.36
CA LEU A 50 -11.70 6.73 5.70
C LEU A 50 -10.76 7.41 4.71
N ILE A 51 -9.89 6.65 4.04
CA ILE A 51 -8.91 7.17 3.08
C ILE A 51 -9.60 7.67 1.80
N LYS A 52 -10.57 6.92 1.26
CA LYS A 52 -11.30 7.32 0.05
C LYS A 52 -12.01 8.68 0.17
N PRO A 53 -12.85 8.95 1.20
CA PRO A 53 -13.50 10.25 1.38
C PRO A 53 -12.51 11.35 1.74
N MET A 54 -11.38 11.02 2.40
CA MET A 54 -10.29 11.97 2.63
C MET A 54 -9.73 12.48 1.30
N ILE A 55 -9.36 11.58 0.38
CA ILE A 55 -8.87 11.96 -0.95
C ILE A 55 -9.94 12.75 -1.71
N LYS A 56 -11.20 12.30 -1.68
CA LYS A 56 -12.31 13.00 -2.35
C LYS A 56 -12.44 14.44 -1.87
N ARG A 57 -12.33 14.66 -0.55
CA ARG A 57 -12.38 16.01 0.03
C ARG A 57 -11.20 16.87 -0.40
N GLY A 58 -9.98 16.32 -0.39
CA GLY A 58 -8.80 17.04 -0.88
C GLY A 58 -8.90 17.40 -2.37
N VAL A 59 -9.47 16.52 -3.18
CA VAL A 59 -9.76 16.82 -4.60
C VAL A 59 -10.83 17.91 -4.73
N ALA A 60 -11.89 17.87 -3.92
CA ALA A 60 -12.95 18.88 -3.90
C ALA A 60 -12.41 20.27 -3.52
N GLU A 61 -11.50 20.32 -2.55
CA GLU A 61 -10.89 21.56 -2.09
C GLU A 61 -9.98 22.20 -3.15
N LEU A 62 -9.20 21.40 -3.88
CA LEU A 62 -8.26 21.90 -4.88
C LEU A 62 -8.89 22.15 -6.26
N PHE A 63 -9.82 21.29 -6.68
CA PHE A 63 -10.32 21.24 -8.06
C PHE A 63 -11.85 21.41 -8.16
N GLY A 64 -12.53 21.59 -7.03
CA GLY A 64 -13.99 21.71 -6.96
C GLY A 64 -14.73 20.44 -7.41
N ASP A 65 -15.98 20.64 -7.79
CA ASP A 65 -16.89 19.56 -8.20
C ASP A 65 -16.43 18.87 -9.50
N TYR A 66 -15.74 19.61 -10.38
CA TYR A 66 -15.18 19.03 -11.61
C TYR A 66 -14.18 17.92 -11.30
N GLY A 67 -13.20 18.18 -10.43
CA GLY A 67 -12.20 17.18 -10.06
C GLY A 67 -12.82 15.97 -9.38
N VAL A 68 -13.83 16.20 -8.54
CA VAL A 68 -14.59 15.11 -7.89
C VAL A 68 -15.32 14.27 -8.92
N GLY A 69 -16.08 14.88 -9.84
CA GLY A 69 -16.83 14.17 -10.86
C GLY A 69 -15.95 13.27 -11.74
N MET A 70 -14.80 13.80 -12.19
CA MET A 70 -13.89 13.05 -13.06
C MET A 70 -13.16 11.91 -12.34
N THR A 71 -12.91 12.03 -11.04
CA THR A 71 -12.14 11.02 -10.27
C THR A 71 -13.04 9.98 -9.59
N LEU A 72 -14.28 10.31 -9.25
CA LEU A 72 -15.17 9.49 -8.41
C LEU A 72 -15.40 8.07 -8.95
N GLY A 73 -15.64 7.94 -10.25
CA GLY A 73 -15.91 6.63 -10.87
C GLY A 73 -14.67 5.73 -11.00
N SER A 74 -13.46 6.30 -10.88
CA SER A 74 -12.21 5.56 -11.12
C SER A 74 -11.32 5.40 -9.89
N LEU A 75 -11.60 6.16 -8.82
CA LEU A 75 -10.85 6.17 -7.57
C LEU A 75 -11.24 4.99 -6.68
N LYS A 76 -10.34 4.02 -6.53
CA LYS A 76 -10.47 2.89 -5.61
C LYS A 76 -9.16 2.69 -4.84
N VAL A 77 -9.23 2.61 -3.52
CA VAL A 77 -8.11 2.17 -2.69
C VAL A 77 -8.14 0.64 -2.68
N ILE A 78 -7.08 0.00 -3.14
CA ILE A 78 -7.02 -1.46 -3.29
C ILE A 78 -6.34 -2.08 -2.07
N TYR A 79 -5.30 -1.42 -1.58
CA TYR A 79 -4.47 -1.94 -0.51
C TYR A 79 -4.08 -0.82 0.44
N PHE A 80 -4.09 -1.13 1.72
CA PHE A 80 -3.53 -0.30 2.78
C PHE A 80 -2.94 -1.22 3.85
N SER A 81 -1.72 -0.92 4.26
CA SER A 81 -1.07 -1.57 5.40
C SER A 81 -0.78 -0.54 6.47
N PRO A 82 -1.39 -0.63 7.67
CA PRO A 82 -1.05 0.23 8.80
C PRO A 82 0.39 0.05 9.27
N ALA A 83 0.91 -1.18 9.24
CA ALA A 83 2.26 -1.52 9.72
C ALA A 83 3.38 -0.81 8.94
N THR A 84 3.21 -0.68 7.62
CA THR A 84 4.19 -0.01 6.73
C THR A 84 3.71 1.34 6.23
N SER A 85 2.53 1.80 6.69
CA SER A 85 1.93 3.07 6.31
C SER A 85 1.88 3.27 4.78
N THR A 86 1.64 2.19 4.03
CA THR A 86 1.71 2.15 2.56
C THR A 86 0.34 1.88 1.94
N ILE A 87 0.01 2.59 0.87
CA ILE A 87 -1.29 2.56 0.19
C ILE A 87 -1.09 2.33 -1.32
N ILE A 88 -1.96 1.52 -1.93
CA ILE A 88 -2.09 1.41 -3.38
C ILE A 88 -3.46 1.93 -3.81
N ILE A 89 -3.45 2.94 -4.69
CA ILE A 89 -4.66 3.61 -5.17
C ILE A 89 -4.77 3.43 -6.69
N ARG A 90 -5.92 2.95 -7.15
CA ARG A 90 -6.30 2.90 -8.57
C ARG A 90 -7.04 4.17 -8.95
N VAL A 91 -6.66 4.74 -10.10
CA VAL A 91 -7.30 5.91 -10.72
C VAL A 91 -7.31 5.75 -12.25
N ALA A 92 -8.21 6.43 -12.95
CA ALA A 92 -8.17 6.51 -14.41
C ALA A 92 -6.89 7.23 -14.89
N ARG A 93 -6.34 6.78 -16.03
CA ARG A 93 -5.13 7.38 -16.62
C ARG A 93 -5.30 8.87 -16.96
N ALA A 94 -6.50 9.33 -17.26
CA ALA A 94 -6.73 10.73 -17.62
C ALA A 94 -6.61 11.68 -16.41
N HIS A 95 -6.90 11.20 -15.19
CA HIS A 95 -7.10 12.07 -14.02
C HIS A 95 -6.24 11.70 -12.81
N TYR A 96 -5.22 10.85 -12.97
CA TYR A 96 -4.34 10.45 -11.85
C TYR A 96 -3.55 11.64 -11.27
N GLN A 97 -3.28 12.68 -12.07
CA GLN A 97 -2.57 13.89 -11.62
C GLN A 97 -3.38 14.68 -10.60
N LEU A 98 -4.72 14.70 -10.72
CA LEU A 98 -5.60 15.37 -9.75
C LEU A 98 -5.50 14.69 -8.38
N VAL A 99 -5.53 13.36 -8.37
CA VAL A 99 -5.38 12.57 -7.14
C VAL A 99 -3.98 12.70 -6.56
N TRP A 100 -2.93 12.71 -7.40
CA TRP A 100 -1.56 12.97 -6.95
C TRP A 100 -1.48 14.32 -6.24
N ALA A 101 -1.93 15.39 -6.89
CA ALA A 101 -1.90 16.73 -6.30
C ALA A 101 -2.65 16.76 -4.97
N ALA A 102 -3.87 16.22 -4.91
CA ALA A 102 -4.66 16.14 -3.67
C ALA A 102 -3.94 15.39 -2.55
N LEU A 103 -3.25 14.28 -2.85
CA LEU A 103 -2.46 13.56 -1.85
C LEU A 103 -1.32 14.43 -1.33
N THR A 104 -0.58 15.12 -2.20
CA THR A 104 0.55 15.97 -1.80
C THR A 104 0.14 17.14 -0.91
N TYR A 105 -1.06 17.69 -1.10
CA TYR A 105 -1.60 18.76 -0.25
C TYR A 105 -2.29 18.27 1.02
N THR A 106 -2.52 16.96 1.18
CA THR A 106 -3.12 16.42 2.40
C THR A 106 -2.06 16.38 3.50
N THR A 107 -2.25 17.20 4.53
CA THR A 107 -1.30 17.34 5.66
C THR A 107 -1.76 16.71 6.97
N GLN A 108 -3.02 16.25 7.02
CA GLN A 108 -3.63 15.71 8.24
C GLN A 108 -4.42 14.43 7.94
N LEU A 109 -4.29 13.44 8.84
CA LEU A 109 -5.13 12.26 8.81
C LEU A 109 -6.58 12.58 9.24
N PRO A 110 -7.58 11.84 8.69
CA PRO A 110 -8.96 11.99 9.13
C PRO A 110 -9.11 11.58 10.61
N ARG A 111 -10.16 12.11 11.25
CA ARG A 111 -10.59 11.65 12.58
C ARG A 111 -10.93 10.15 12.49
N PRO A 112 -10.54 9.33 13.48
CA PRO A 112 -10.21 9.67 14.87
C PRO A 112 -8.75 10.02 15.18
N VAL A 113 -7.81 9.77 14.26
CA VAL A 113 -6.37 9.83 14.55
C VAL A 113 -5.85 11.28 14.63
N ASN A 114 -6.34 12.17 13.76
CA ASN A 114 -5.99 13.61 13.71
C ASN A 114 -4.49 13.90 13.94
N GLN A 115 -3.63 13.17 13.23
CA GLN A 115 -2.18 13.31 13.31
C GLN A 115 -1.66 14.02 12.05
N PRO A 116 -0.69 14.95 12.18
CA PRO A 116 -0.02 15.54 11.03
C PRO A 116 0.75 14.45 10.27
N CYS A 117 0.54 14.38 8.97
CA CYS A 117 1.19 13.39 8.11
C CYS A 117 1.53 14.00 6.76
N VAL A 118 2.47 13.38 6.07
CA VAL A 118 2.85 13.74 4.70
C VAL A 118 2.62 12.53 3.82
N PHE A 119 1.74 12.67 2.82
CA PHE A 119 1.55 11.64 1.81
C PHE A 119 2.59 11.81 0.71
N GLN A 120 3.53 10.87 0.63
CA GLN A 120 4.52 10.80 -0.43
C GLN A 120 4.05 9.84 -1.52
N VAL A 121 3.81 10.36 -2.72
CA VAL A 121 3.62 9.51 -3.91
C VAL A 121 4.99 9.05 -4.41
N VAL A 122 5.21 7.74 -4.40
CA VAL A 122 6.52 7.13 -4.64
C VAL A 122 6.65 6.74 -6.11
N ARG A 123 5.62 6.09 -6.65
CA ARG A 123 5.64 5.50 -7.98
C ARG A 123 4.24 5.52 -8.58
N VAL A 124 4.18 5.69 -9.90
CA VAL A 124 2.97 5.48 -10.70
C VAL A 124 3.21 4.29 -11.64
N SER A 125 2.36 3.28 -11.52
CA SER A 125 2.42 2.04 -12.28
C SER A 125 1.22 1.89 -13.21
N GLY A 126 1.38 1.14 -14.30
CA GLY A 126 0.28 0.81 -15.23
C GLY A 126 -0.53 -0.42 -14.81
N THR A 127 0.12 -1.38 -14.15
CA THR A 127 -0.48 -2.62 -13.66
C THR A 127 -0.26 -2.76 -12.16
N ILE A 128 -1.13 -3.51 -11.49
CA ILE A 128 -1.03 -3.77 -10.06
C ILE A 128 0.22 -4.59 -9.73
N ARG A 129 0.54 -5.62 -10.53
CA ARG A 129 1.77 -6.42 -10.37
C ARG A 129 3.04 -5.59 -10.32
N LYS A 130 3.13 -4.55 -11.17
CA LYS A 130 4.29 -3.63 -11.15
C LYS A 130 4.27 -2.68 -9.95
N ALA A 131 3.12 -2.37 -9.38
CA ALA A 131 3.06 -1.62 -8.12
C ALA A 131 3.52 -2.51 -6.94
N GLU A 132 3.09 -3.76 -6.91
CA GLU A 132 3.48 -4.74 -5.88
C GLU A 132 4.97 -5.07 -5.91
N GLU A 133 5.53 -5.33 -7.10
CA GLU A 133 6.97 -5.53 -7.27
C GLU A 133 7.77 -4.33 -6.75
N GLU A 134 7.31 -3.11 -6.98
CA GLU A 134 7.95 -1.88 -6.51
C GLU A 134 7.82 -1.69 -5.00
N VAL A 135 6.69 -2.08 -4.39
CA VAL A 135 6.53 -2.11 -2.92
C VAL A 135 7.57 -3.04 -2.31
N ILE A 136 7.69 -4.27 -2.83
CA ILE A 136 8.62 -5.28 -2.32
C ILE A 136 10.07 -4.82 -2.53
N ARG A 137 10.40 -4.29 -3.71
CA ARG A 137 11.74 -3.77 -4.02
C ARG A 137 12.14 -2.67 -3.02
N ARG A 138 11.22 -1.74 -2.75
CA ARG A 138 11.48 -0.61 -1.84
C ARG A 138 11.56 -1.06 -0.39
N ALA A 139 10.69 -1.97 0.06
CA ALA A 139 10.76 -2.53 1.40
C ALA A 139 12.13 -3.20 1.66
N ARG A 140 12.64 -3.96 0.68
CA ARG A 140 13.98 -4.58 0.76
C ARG A 140 15.11 -3.55 0.81
N GLU A 141 14.99 -2.46 0.06
CA GLU A 141 15.97 -1.36 0.09
C GLU A 141 15.95 -0.66 1.45
N GLU A 142 14.78 -0.39 2.01
CA GLU A 142 14.62 0.23 3.32
C GLU A 142 15.18 -0.65 4.44
N MET A 143 14.92 -1.96 4.41
CA MET A 143 15.54 -2.92 5.33
C MET A 143 17.07 -2.90 5.22
N ARG A 144 17.61 -2.86 4.00
CA ARG A 144 19.07 -2.81 3.78
C ARG A 144 19.67 -1.50 4.30
N HIS A 145 18.97 -0.38 4.15
CA HIS A 145 19.39 0.90 4.70
C HIS A 145 19.39 0.89 6.24
N ALA A 146 18.32 0.36 6.86
CA ALA A 146 18.21 0.22 8.30
C ALA A 146 19.31 -0.70 8.89
N GLN A 147 19.63 -1.80 8.21
CA GLN A 147 20.71 -2.71 8.61
C GLN A 147 22.09 -2.03 8.60
N LYS A 148 22.40 -1.29 7.53
CA LYS A 148 23.67 -0.54 7.43
C LYS A 148 23.82 0.52 8.51
N GLU A 149 22.73 1.19 8.86
CA GLU A 149 22.74 2.26 9.88
C GLU A 149 22.87 1.71 11.31
N THR A 150 22.41 0.48 11.54
CA THR A 150 22.53 -0.19 12.86
C THR A 150 23.94 -0.76 13.10
N GLY A 151 24.80 -0.81 12.07
CA GLY A 151 26.19 -1.25 12.20
C GLY A 151 26.35 -2.74 12.55
N GLU A 152 25.28 -3.52 12.47
CA GLU A 152 25.36 -4.97 12.56
C GLU A 152 25.80 -5.52 11.20
N ASP A 153 27.11 -5.59 10.97
CA ASP A 153 27.71 -6.50 9.99
C ASP A 153 27.50 -7.96 10.44
N THR A 154 26.26 -8.38 10.61
CA THR A 154 25.91 -9.79 10.66
C THR A 154 25.77 -10.26 9.21
N ASN A 155 26.92 -10.48 8.58
CA ASN A 155 27.04 -11.23 7.32
C ASN A 155 26.57 -12.71 7.44
N ASP A 156 25.73 -13.05 8.43
CA ASP A 156 25.32 -14.43 8.73
C ASP A 156 23.94 -14.56 9.41
N VAL A 157 23.02 -13.60 9.22
CA VAL A 157 21.61 -13.81 9.60
C VAL A 157 20.80 -14.35 8.43
N ASN A 158 20.98 -15.64 8.22
CA ASN A 158 19.88 -16.60 8.18
C ASN A 158 18.75 -16.27 7.18
N LEU A 159 19.00 -16.61 5.91
CA LEU A 159 18.00 -17.09 4.95
C LEU A 159 17.42 -18.43 5.46
N GLY A 160 16.85 -18.43 6.67
CA GLY A 160 16.35 -19.61 7.39
C GLY A 160 14.85 -19.81 7.28
N VAL A 161 14.14 -18.97 6.51
CA VAL A 161 12.69 -19.11 6.26
C VAL A 161 12.42 -19.90 4.97
N LEU A 162 13.44 -20.19 4.16
CA LEU A 162 13.36 -21.13 3.04
C LEU A 162 14.61 -22.02 3.11
N GLY A 163 14.43 -23.25 3.61
CA GLY A 163 15.47 -24.19 4.01
C GLY A 163 16.42 -24.70 2.93
N PHE A 164 17.20 -23.81 2.31
CA PHE A 164 18.30 -24.15 1.42
C PHE A 164 19.64 -23.79 2.07
N LYS A 165 20.32 -24.77 2.65
CA LYS A 165 21.76 -24.67 2.97
C LYS A 165 22.58 -25.20 1.81
N ALA A 166 23.49 -24.38 1.29
CA ALA A 166 24.53 -24.81 0.37
C ALA A 166 25.74 -25.30 1.19
N ASP A 167 26.13 -26.56 1.01
CA ASP A 167 27.33 -27.13 1.64
C ASP A 167 28.58 -26.69 0.83
N PRO A 168 29.57 -26.00 1.43
CA PRO A 168 30.66 -25.34 0.71
C PRO A 168 31.70 -26.29 0.09
N ARG A 169 31.46 -27.60 0.06
CA ARG A 169 32.42 -28.58 -0.50
C ARG A 169 31.92 -29.38 -1.70
N THR A 170 30.63 -29.36 -2.02
CA THR A 170 30.08 -30.25 -3.07
C THR A 170 29.04 -29.64 -4.01
N GLY A 171 28.65 -28.37 -3.83
CA GLY A 171 27.85 -27.65 -4.84
C GLY A 171 26.51 -28.30 -5.23
N ARG A 172 25.97 -29.19 -4.39
CA ARG A 172 24.72 -29.92 -4.66
C ARG A 172 23.67 -29.56 -3.62
N THR A 173 22.56 -28.97 -4.06
CA THR A 173 21.37 -28.72 -3.25
C THR A 173 20.68 -30.03 -2.92
N ARG A 174 20.46 -30.30 -1.63
CA ARG A 174 19.57 -31.38 -1.16
C ARG A 174 18.28 -30.75 -0.66
N ILE A 175 17.16 -31.18 -1.22
CA ILE A 175 15.82 -30.92 -0.68
C ILE A 175 15.57 -32.04 0.34
N LEU A 176 15.28 -31.67 1.59
CA LEU A 176 14.82 -32.61 2.60
C LEU A 176 13.29 -32.49 2.67
N ASP A 177 12.62 -33.62 2.44
CA ASP A 177 11.17 -33.78 2.50
C ASP A 177 10.62 -33.46 3.89
N GLY A 178 9.44 -32.85 3.91
CA GLY A 178 8.56 -32.75 5.07
C GLY A 178 8.16 -31.31 5.37
N VAL A 179 7.12 -30.81 4.72
CA VAL A 179 5.76 -30.62 5.28
C VAL A 179 4.83 -30.37 4.09
N ASP A 180 3.97 -31.36 3.82
CA ASP A 180 2.79 -31.20 2.96
C ASP A 180 1.78 -30.30 3.68
N GLU A 181 1.47 -29.15 3.11
CA GLU A 181 0.16 -28.52 3.29
C GLU A 181 -0.14 -27.68 2.06
N ALA A 182 -0.79 -28.33 1.09
CA ALA A 182 -1.41 -27.70 -0.05
C ALA A 182 -2.57 -26.83 0.45
N LEU A 183 -2.40 -25.51 0.42
CA LEU A 183 -3.53 -24.60 0.37
C LEU A 183 -4.07 -24.65 -1.06
N GLU A 184 -4.97 -25.60 -1.30
CA GLU A 184 -5.92 -25.54 -2.41
C GLU A 184 -6.85 -24.36 -2.14
N ILE A 185 -6.71 -23.31 -2.96
CA ILE A 185 -7.73 -22.27 -3.06
C ILE A 185 -8.66 -22.78 -4.16
N GLU A 186 -9.84 -23.22 -3.75
CA GLU A 186 -10.96 -23.56 -4.63
C GLU A 186 -11.29 -22.33 -5.50
N ASP A 187 -11.17 -22.49 -6.82
CA ASP A 187 -11.62 -21.51 -7.82
C ASP A 187 -13.16 -21.52 -7.86
N ASP A 188 -13.81 -20.90 -6.88
CA ASP A 188 -15.25 -20.60 -6.91
C ASP A 188 -15.50 -19.24 -7.60
N ASP A 189 -15.14 -19.15 -8.88
CA ASP A 189 -15.74 -18.17 -9.81
C ASP A 189 -17.01 -18.81 -10.39
N ALA A 190 -18.06 -18.89 -9.56
CA ALA A 190 -19.40 -19.22 -10.03
C ALA A 190 -19.92 -18.08 -10.92
N ASP A 191 -20.13 -18.41 -12.20
CA ASP A 191 -20.86 -17.61 -13.17
C ASP A 191 -22.21 -17.15 -12.60
N MET A 192 -22.28 -15.88 -12.20
CA MET A 192 -23.56 -15.19 -11.98
C MET A 192 -24.17 -14.96 -13.36
N VAL A 193 -25.02 -15.89 -13.77
CA VAL A 193 -25.95 -15.73 -14.88
C VAL A 193 -26.98 -14.68 -14.43
N ASP A 194 -26.93 -13.49 -15.02
CA ASP A 194 -27.98 -12.50 -14.86
C ASP A 194 -29.27 -13.08 -15.47
N GLU A 195 -30.26 -13.39 -14.63
CA GLU A 195 -31.63 -13.68 -15.06
C GLU A 195 -32.26 -12.36 -15.54
N ASP A 196 -32.47 -12.25 -16.85
CA ASP A 196 -33.28 -11.20 -17.47
C ASP A 196 -34.77 -11.45 -17.12
N ASP A 197 -35.29 -10.71 -16.14
CA ASP A 197 -36.73 -10.53 -15.93
C ASP A 197 -37.28 -9.56 -17.00
N ASP A 198 -37.70 -10.11 -18.15
CA ASP A 198 -38.51 -9.40 -19.14
C ASP A 198 -39.99 -9.40 -18.74
N GLU A 199 -40.38 -8.51 -17.82
CA GLU A 199 -41.78 -8.11 -17.63
C GLU A 199 -42.08 -6.89 -18.52
N TYR A 200 -42.56 -7.15 -19.74
CA TYR A 200 -43.31 -6.16 -20.51
C TYR A 200 -44.69 -6.72 -20.87
N GLY A 201 -45.70 -6.17 -20.19
CA GLY A 201 -47.11 -6.36 -20.53
C GLY A 201 -47.39 -5.94 -21.96
N SER A 202 -48.21 -6.75 -22.62
CA SER A 202 -48.92 -6.37 -23.85
C SER A 202 -50.38 -6.15 -23.48
N ASP A 203 -50.79 -4.89 -23.47
CA ASP A 203 -52.16 -4.49 -23.75
C ASP A 203 -52.36 -4.49 -25.28
N ASP A 204 -53.61 -4.77 -25.67
CA ASP A 204 -54.21 -4.97 -27.02
C ASP A 204 -54.24 -6.40 -27.60
#